data_AF-A0A8T5LMR7-F1
#
_entry.id   AF-A0A8T5LMR7-F1
#
_cell.length_a   1.000
_cell.length_b   1.000
_cell.length_c   1.000
_cell.angle_alpha   90.00
_cell.angle_beta   90.00
_cell.angle_gamma   90.00
#
_symmetry.space_group_name_H-M   'P 1'
#
loop_
_entity.id
_entity.type
_entity.pdbx_description
1 polymer ?
#
loop_
_entity_poly.entity_id
_entity_poly.type
_entity_poly.pdbx_seq_one_letter_code
_entity_poly.pdbx_strand_id
1 'polypeptide(L)'
;MKPKTWFLKIYLIFVLIFGIIGFIDNFFVIFGFTNNTYSFIILTLTFIFFFFNIVSISIFHYHRLEKINYVLPIYHIISYLFFFSISIILTIYEIFYNWMWLTFMIIGIFAALFEMGFSIYLLKRFSLLKIFKKNLKELIT
;
A
#
# COMPACT_ATOMS: atom_id res chain seq x y z
N MET A 1 -27.35 1.20 -6.82
CA MET A 1 -26.46 0.04 -7.05
C MET A 1 -25.63 -0.20 -5.79
N LYS A 2 -25.72 -1.37 -5.15
CA LYS A 2 -24.92 -1.68 -3.94
C LYS A 2 -23.43 -1.61 -4.31
N PRO A 3 -22.59 -0.83 -3.61
CA PRO A 3 -21.16 -0.83 -3.88
C PRO A 3 -20.67 -2.27 -3.68
N LYS A 4 -20.02 -2.84 -4.71
CA LYS A 4 -19.47 -4.19 -4.64
C LYS A 4 -18.30 -4.15 -3.65
N THR A 5 -18.61 -4.33 -2.37
CA THR A 5 -17.64 -4.48 -1.25
C THR A 5 -16.58 -5.56 -1.52
N TRP A 6 -16.83 -6.44 -2.50
CA TRP A 6 -15.88 -7.43 -2.98
C TRP A 6 -14.63 -6.81 -3.62
N PHE A 7 -14.77 -5.75 -4.44
CA PHE A 7 -13.61 -5.08 -5.05
C PHE A 7 -12.71 -4.45 -3.98
N LEU A 8 -13.30 -3.79 -3.00
CA LEU A 8 -12.56 -3.20 -1.87
C LEU A 8 -11.79 -4.26 -1.08
N LYS A 9 -12.40 -5.44 -0.82
CA LYS A 9 -11.72 -6.53 -0.12
C LYS A 9 -10.52 -7.05 -0.92
N ILE A 10 -10.69 -7.22 -2.24
CA ILE A 10 -9.60 -7.64 -3.12
C ILE A 10 -8.48 -6.62 -3.10
N TYR A 11 -8.81 -5.33 -3.23
CA TYR A 11 -7.84 -4.25 -3.14
C TYR A 11 -7.05 -4.30 -1.82
N LEU A 12 -7.73 -4.43 -0.67
CA LEU A 12 -7.08 -4.49 0.63
C LEU A 12 -6.18 -5.73 0.78
N ILE A 13 -6.55 -6.87 0.18
CA ILE A 13 -5.69 -8.07 0.15
C ILE A 13 -4.45 -7.80 -0.70
N PHE A 14 -4.59 -7.18 -1.86
CA PHE A 14 -3.43 -6.80 -2.68
C PHE A 14 -2.50 -5.87 -1.92
N VAL A 15 -3.03 -4.82 -1.29
CA VAL A 15 -2.19 -3.91 -0.50
C VAL A 15 -1.47 -4.65 0.61
N LEU A 16 -2.14 -5.57 1.31
CA LEU A 16 -1.51 -6.35 2.37
C LEU A 16 -0.37 -7.23 1.84
N ILE A 17 -0.56 -7.87 0.68
CA ILE A 17 0.50 -8.66 0.01
C ILE A 17 1.68 -7.75 -0.34
N PHE A 18 1.43 -6.59 -0.95
CA PHE A 18 2.48 -5.64 -1.32
C PHE A 18 3.20 -5.06 -0.10
N GLY A 19 2.49 -4.79 0.99
CA GLY A 19 3.11 -4.39 2.26
C GLY A 19 4.03 -5.48 2.80
N ILE A 20 3.66 -6.76 2.69
CA ILE A 20 4.52 -7.89 3.11
C ILE A 20 5.76 -7.98 2.23
N ILE A 21 5.58 -7.86 0.91
CA ILE A 21 6.70 -7.84 -0.04
C ILE A 21 7.66 -6.69 0.30
N GLY A 22 7.15 -5.47 0.52
CA GLY A 22 7.95 -4.31 0.89
C GLY A 22 8.68 -4.49 2.22
N PHE A 23 8.03 -5.09 3.22
CA PHE A 23 8.68 -5.41 4.50
C PHE A 23 9.84 -6.40 4.33
N ILE A 24 9.60 -7.47 3.56
CA ILE A 24 10.61 -8.50 3.28
C ILE A 24 11.79 -7.92 2.48
N ASP A 25 11.50 -7.08 1.48
CA ASP A 25 12.51 -6.41 0.66
C ASP A 25 13.42 -5.50 1.51
N ASN A 26 12.84 -4.58 2.27
CA ASN A 26 13.61 -3.71 3.17
C ASN A 26 14.43 -4.53 4.19
N PHE A 27 13.87 -5.63 4.69
CA PHE A 27 14.60 -6.54 5.58
C PHE A 27 15.80 -7.17 4.87
N PHE A 28 15.62 -7.75 3.67
CA PHE A 28 16.72 -8.35 2.91
C PHE A 28 17.82 -7.36 2.56
N VAL A 29 17.47 -6.12 2.21
CA VAL A 29 18.45 -5.07 1.93
C VAL A 29 19.28 -4.72 3.16
N ILE A 30 18.70 -4.68 4.36
CA ILE A 30 19.43 -4.46 5.62
C ILE A 30 20.45 -5.57 5.89
N PHE A 31 20.12 -6.83 5.55
CA PHE A 31 21.04 -7.96 5.68
C PHE A 31 22.09 -8.05 4.54
N GLY A 32 22.14 -7.04 3.66
CA GLY A 32 23.11 -6.98 2.56
C GLY A 32 22.78 -7.91 1.40
N PHE A 33 21.54 -8.40 1.31
CA PHE A 33 21.12 -9.27 0.21
C PHE A 33 20.69 -8.44 -1.00
N THR A 34 21.65 -8.01 -1.81
CA THR A 34 21.40 -7.16 -2.98
C THR A 34 21.65 -7.95 -4.27
N ASN A 35 20.64 -8.69 -4.73
CA ASN A 35 20.68 -9.29 -6.06
C ASN A 35 20.03 -8.32 -7.07
N ASN A 36 20.77 -7.97 -8.13
CA ASN A 36 20.28 -7.07 -9.17
C ASN A 36 18.97 -7.58 -9.81
N THR A 37 18.87 -8.89 -10.06
CA THR A 37 17.66 -9.49 -10.64
C THR A 37 16.44 -9.33 -9.72
N TYR A 38 16.64 -9.55 -8.42
CA TYR A 38 15.60 -9.36 -7.42
C TYR A 38 15.14 -7.90 -7.36
N SER A 39 16.08 -6.97 -7.36
CA SER A 39 15.80 -5.53 -7.33
C SER A 39 15.00 -5.07 -8.56
N PHE A 40 15.30 -5.60 -9.75
CA PHE A 40 14.53 -5.33 -10.97
C PHE A 40 13.09 -5.85 -10.89
N ILE A 41 12.89 -7.04 -10.31
CA ILE A 41 11.55 -7.62 -10.11
C ILE A 41 10.73 -6.76 -9.16
N ILE A 42 11.31 -6.36 -8.02
CA ILE A 42 10.63 -5.50 -7.03
C ILE A 42 10.28 -4.14 -7.62
N LEU A 43 11.20 -3.53 -8.39
CA LEU A 43 10.94 -2.26 -9.07
C LEU A 43 9.76 -2.37 -10.05
N THR A 44 9.74 -3.44 -10.85
CA THR A 44 8.65 -3.70 -11.81
C THR A 44 7.32 -3.92 -11.11
N LEU A 45 7.29 -4.71 -10.04
CA LEU A 45 6.11 -4.94 -9.22
C LEU A 45 5.59 -3.64 -8.58
N THR A 46 6.49 -2.82 -8.04
CA THR A 46 6.14 -1.53 -7.43
C THR A 46 5.53 -0.58 -8.46
N PHE A 47 6.10 -0.54 -9.67
CA PHE A 47 5.58 0.26 -10.77
C PHE A 47 4.17 -0.20 -11.20
N ILE A 48 3.94 -1.51 -11.36
CA ILE A 48 2.61 -2.05 -11.67
C ILE A 48 1.61 -1.68 -10.56
N PHE A 49 2.02 -1.79 -9.30
CA PHE A 49 1.19 -1.46 -8.15
C PHE A 49 0.82 0.03 -8.09
N PHE A 50 1.73 0.92 -8.53
CA PHE A 50 1.43 2.34 -8.66
C PHE A 50 0.25 2.60 -9.62
N PHE A 51 0.26 2.00 -10.83
CA PHE A 51 -0.89 2.11 -11.75
C PHE A 51 -2.16 1.51 -11.17
N PHE A 52 -2.04 0.36 -10.49
CA PHE A 52 -3.18 -0.26 -9.83
C PHE A 52 -3.83 0.67 -8.79
N ASN A 53 -3.04 1.44 -8.03
CA ASN A 53 -3.56 2.43 -7.09
C ASN A 53 -4.27 3.59 -7.80
N ILE A 54 -3.74 4.10 -8.91
CA ILE A 54 -4.41 5.13 -9.73
C ILE A 54 -5.78 4.63 -10.22
N VAL A 55 -5.81 3.43 -10.80
CA VAL A 55 -7.07 2.82 -11.27
C VAL A 55 -8.05 2.59 -10.12
N SER A 56 -7.55 2.19 -8.95
CA SER A 56 -8.36 1.98 -7.76
C SER A 56 -9.06 3.26 -7.29
N ILE A 57 -8.41 4.43 -7.36
CA ILE A 57 -9.04 5.72 -7.04
C ILE A 57 -10.21 6.00 -7.99
N SER A 58 -10.01 5.80 -9.30
CA SER A 58 -11.06 5.99 -10.31
C SER A 58 -12.27 5.08 -10.04
N ILE A 59 -12.03 3.82 -9.70
CA ILE A 59 -13.07 2.85 -9.35
C ILE A 59 -13.78 3.23 -8.04
N PHE A 60 -13.04 3.69 -7.03
CA PHE A 60 -13.60 4.11 -5.75
C PHE A 60 -14.49 5.34 -5.93
N HIS A 61 -14.07 6.29 -6.77
CA HIS A 61 -14.85 7.48 -7.12
C HIS A 61 -16.16 7.10 -7.81
N TYR A 62 -16.08 6.22 -8.80
CA TYR A 62 -17.26 5.70 -9.49
C TYR A 62 -18.25 4.99 -8.55
N HIS A 63 -17.75 4.25 -7.55
CA HIS A 63 -18.58 3.53 -6.59
C HIS A 63 -18.99 4.32 -5.34
N ARG A 64 -18.67 5.62 -5.25
CA ARG A 64 -19.00 6.51 -4.12
C ARG A 64 -18.66 5.88 -2.75
N LEU A 65 -17.46 5.30 -2.64
CA LEU A 65 -16.99 4.74 -1.37
C LEU A 65 -16.74 5.86 -0.33
N GLU A 66 -16.71 5.49 0.96
CA GLU A 66 -16.37 6.42 2.04
C GLU A 66 -14.96 6.98 1.86
N LYS A 67 -14.76 8.26 2.20
CA LYS A 67 -13.49 8.99 2.05
C LYS A 67 -12.30 8.26 2.70
N ILE A 68 -12.54 7.51 3.78
CA ILE A 68 -11.48 6.77 4.49
C ILE A 68 -10.79 5.71 3.61
N ASN A 69 -11.48 5.17 2.61
CA ASN A 69 -10.91 4.16 1.71
C ASN A 69 -9.95 4.74 0.68
N TYR A 70 -9.99 6.06 0.45
CA TYR A 70 -9.10 6.75 -0.49
C TYR A 70 -7.74 7.04 0.13
N VAL A 71 -7.63 7.03 1.46
CA VAL A 71 -6.38 7.35 2.17
C VAL A 71 -5.25 6.43 1.73
N LEU A 72 -5.54 5.14 1.59
CA LEU A 72 -4.58 4.10 1.21
C LEU A 72 -3.98 4.26 -0.20
N PRO A 73 -4.80 4.31 -1.28
CA PRO A 73 -4.25 4.48 -2.61
C PRO A 73 -3.60 5.85 -2.82
N ILE A 74 -4.14 6.91 -2.20
CA ILE A 74 -3.54 8.24 -2.25
C ILE A 74 -2.17 8.24 -1.56
N TYR A 75 -2.08 7.61 -0.38
CA TYR A 75 -0.83 7.45 0.35
C TYR A 75 0.23 6.75 -0.50
N HIS A 76 -0.10 5.62 -1.15
CA HIS A 76 0.86 4.93 -2.01
C HIS A 76 1.34 5.78 -3.19
N ILE A 77 0.45 6.53 -3.85
CA ILE A 77 0.83 7.40 -4.97
C ILE A 77 1.76 8.51 -4.50
N ILE A 78 1.43 9.19 -3.40
CA ILE A 78 2.23 10.29 -2.86
C ILE A 78 3.59 9.77 -2.40
N SER A 79 3.62 8.67 -1.65
CA SER A 79 4.86 8.05 -1.17
C SER A 79 5.74 7.62 -2.35
N TYR A 80 5.17 6.97 -3.37
CA TYR A 80 5.92 6.59 -4.56
C TYR A 80 6.54 7.79 -5.27
N LEU A 81 5.76 8.86 -5.52
CA LEU A 81 6.28 10.08 -6.14
C LEU A 81 7.40 10.71 -5.30
N PHE A 82 7.23 10.79 -3.99
CA PHE A 82 8.22 11.34 -3.09
C PHE A 82 9.55 10.58 -3.14
N PHE A 83 9.52 9.24 -2.97
CA PHE A 83 10.73 8.42 -3.02
C PHE A 83 11.36 8.38 -4.42
N PHE A 84 10.55 8.38 -5.47
CA PHE A 84 11.04 8.44 -6.84
C PHE A 84 11.77 9.76 -7.13
N SER A 85 11.20 10.90 -6.73
CA SER A 85 11.85 12.20 -6.87
C SER A 85 13.15 12.30 -6.09
N ILE A 86 13.18 11.81 -4.84
CA ILE A 86 14.41 11.75 -4.03
C ILE A 86 15.46 10.88 -4.73
N SER A 87 15.07 9.70 -5.22
CA SER A 87 15.99 8.79 -5.93
C SER A 87 16.64 9.44 -7.14
N ILE A 88 15.87 10.18 -7.95
CA ILE A 88 16.41 10.95 -9.09
C ILE A 88 17.41 12.01 -8.61
N ILE A 89 17.07 12.78 -7.58
CA ILE A 89 17.95 13.83 -7.06
C ILE A 89 19.27 13.21 -6.57
N LEU A 90 19.21 12.14 -5.78
CA LEU A 90 20.41 11.46 -5.28
C LEU A 90 21.28 10.92 -6.41
N THR A 91 20.65 10.40 -7.47
CA THR A 91 21.36 9.89 -8.65
C THR A 91 22.05 11.01 -9.43
N ILE A 92 21.39 12.16 -9.63
CA ILE A 92 21.95 13.30 -10.39
C ILE A 92 23.15 13.92 -9.66
N TYR A 93 23.09 14.03 -8.33
CA TYR A 93 24.15 14.65 -7.53
C TYR A 93 25.18 13.64 -6.99
N GLU A 94 25.06 12.36 -7.34
CA GLU A 94 25.92 11.25 -6.86
C GLU A 94 26.06 11.21 -5.32
N ILE A 95 25.01 11.64 -4.60
CA ILE A 95 25.01 11.73 -3.14
C ILE A 95 24.68 10.34 -2.57
N PHE A 96 25.70 9.49 -2.44
CA PHE A 96 25.57 8.16 -1.84
C PHE A 96 26.17 8.13 -0.43
N TYR A 97 25.46 8.70 0.54
CA TYR A 97 25.81 8.52 1.96
C TYR A 97 25.17 7.23 2.49
N ASN A 98 26.01 6.31 2.99
CA ASN A 98 25.54 5.05 3.60
C ASN A 98 24.48 5.25 4.69
N TRP A 99 24.57 6.34 5.46
CA TRP A 99 23.60 6.67 6.51
C TRP A 99 22.22 7.05 5.96
N MET A 100 22.16 7.70 4.79
CA MET A 100 20.89 8.04 4.13
C MET A 100 20.19 6.79 3.63
N TRP A 101 20.93 5.85 3.03
CA TRP A 101 20.37 4.58 2.56
C TRP A 101 19.71 3.79 3.71
N LEU A 102 20.41 3.67 4.83
CA LEU A 102 19.89 2.99 6.02
C LEU A 102 18.65 3.68 6.59
N THR A 103 18.62 5.02 6.56
CA THR A 103 17.45 5.81 6.98
C THR A 103 16.23 5.52 6.10
N PHE A 104 16.39 5.46 4.77
CA PHE A 104 15.29 5.13 3.86
C PHE A 104 14.76 3.72 4.08
N MET A 105 15.63 2.73 4.36
CA MET A 105 15.20 1.36 4.66
C MET A 105 14.38 1.29 5.96
N ILE A 106 14.80 2.00 7.01
CA ILE A 106 14.04 2.09 8.27
C ILE A 106 12.67 2.72 8.02
N ILE A 107 12.61 3.84 7.29
CA ILE A 107 11.35 4.49 6.93
C ILE A 107 10.47 3.53 6.11
N GLY A 108 11.06 2.77 5.17
CA GLY A 108 10.38 1.77 4.37
C GLY A 108 9.72 0.68 5.22
N ILE A 109 10.41 0.19 6.26
CA ILE A 109 9.85 -0.77 7.22
C ILE A 109 8.66 -0.17 7.97
N PHE A 110 8.79 1.05 8.49
CA PHE A 110 7.68 1.72 9.18
C PHE A 110 6.48 1.94 8.26
N ALA A 111 6.72 2.33 7.00
CA ALA A 111 5.68 2.50 5.99
C ALA A 111 4.98 1.16 5.72
N ALA A 112 5.71 0.07 5.53
CA ALA A 112 5.14 -1.26 5.30
C ALA A 112 4.29 -1.74 6.50
N LEU A 113 4.77 -1.52 7.74
CA LEU A 113 4.00 -1.84 8.94
C LEU A 113 2.71 -1.03 9.05
N PHE A 114 2.77 0.27 8.72
CA PHE A 114 1.60 1.13 8.67
C PHE A 114 0.59 0.65 7.63
N GLU A 115 1.04 0.32 6.42
CA GLU A 115 0.20 -0.21 5.33
C GLU A 115 -0.51 -1.50 5.72
N MET A 116 0.22 -2.45 6.33
CA MET A 116 -0.36 -3.69 6.85
C MET A 116 -1.40 -3.40 7.94
N GLY A 117 -1.03 -2.60 8.93
CA GLY A 117 -1.91 -2.27 10.06
C GLY A 117 -3.20 -1.59 9.61
N PHE A 118 -3.08 -0.62 8.70
CA PHE A 118 -4.22 0.12 8.19
C PHE A 118 -5.11 -0.74 7.28
N SER A 119 -4.52 -1.63 6.48
CA SER A 119 -5.28 -2.60 5.66
C SER A 119 -6.08 -3.58 6.51
N ILE A 120 -5.48 -4.12 7.58
CA ILE A 120 -6.15 -5.00 8.54
C ILE A 120 -7.27 -4.24 9.28
N TYR A 121 -7.02 -2.99 9.68
CA TYR A 121 -7.99 -2.14 10.34
C TYR A 121 -9.23 -1.93 9.47
N LEU A 122 -9.06 -1.56 8.19
CA LEU A 122 -10.18 -1.40 7.26
C LEU A 122 -10.92 -2.73 7.04
N LEU A 123 -10.20 -3.84 6.86
CA LEU A 123 -10.82 -5.17 6.71
C LEU A 123 -11.71 -5.53 7.91
N LYS A 124 -11.25 -5.28 9.14
CA LYS A 124 -12.04 -5.50 10.36
C LYS A 124 -13.26 -4.59 10.42
N ARG A 125 -13.09 -3.29 10.12
CA ARG A 125 -14.20 -2.31 10.13
C ARG A 125 -15.30 -2.68 9.13
N PHE A 126 -14.95 -3.10 7.91
CA PHE A 126 -15.94 -3.54 6.91
C PHE A 126 -16.61 -4.87 7.28
N SER A 127 -15.91 -5.78 7.96
CA SER A 127 -16.51 -7.02 8.49
C SER A 127 -17.55 -6.73 9.57
N LEU A 128 -17.21 -5.85 10.53
CA LEU A 128 -18.09 -5.45 11.63
C LEU A 128 -19.36 -4.73 11.14
N LEU A 129 -19.22 -3.80 10.19
CA LEU A 129 -20.36 -3.11 9.59
C LEU A 129 -21.34 -4.07 8.90
N LYS A 130 -20.83 -5.17 8.32
CA LYS A 130 -21.65 -6.20 7.68
C LYS A 130 -22.43 -7.02 8.71
N ILE A 131 -21.81 -7.36 9.83
CA ILE A 131 -22.45 -8.08 10.96
C ILE A 131 -23.53 -7.20 11.58
N PHE A 132 -23.23 -5.94 11.87
CA PHE A 132 -24.18 -5.02 12.49
C PHE A 132 -25.42 -4.81 11.62
N LYS A 133 -25.23 -4.65 10.30
CA LYS A 133 -26.34 -4.50 9.34
C LYS A 133 -27.17 -5.77 9.18
N LYS A 134 -26.59 -6.96 9.37
CA LYS A 134 -27.30 -8.24 9.37
C LYS A 134 -28.20 -8.34 10.61
N ASN A 135 -27.62 -8.11 11.79
CA ASN A 135 -28.34 -8.17 13.07
C ASN A 135 -29.46 -7.12 13.15
N LEU A 136 -29.23 -5.91 12.65
CA LEU A 136 -30.27 -4.87 12.62
C LEU A 136 -31.45 -5.25 11.70
N LYS A 137 -31.19 -5.99 10.61
CA LYS A 137 -32.24 -6.46 9.72
C LYS A 137 -33.06 -7.58 10.36
N GLU A 138 -32.42 -8.50 11.07
CA GLU A 138 -33.08 -9.54 11.87
C GLU A 138 -33.90 -8.96 13.04
N LEU A 139 -33.56 -7.77 13.54
CA LEU A 139 -34.30 -7.09 14.61
C LEU A 139 -35.55 -6.32 14.14
N ILE A 140 -35.63 -6.00 12.84
CA ILE A 140 -36.71 -5.21 12.24
C ILE A 140 -37.70 -6.11 11.47
N THR A 141 -37.39 -7.40 11.28
CA THR A 141 -38.26 -8.38 10.63
C THR A 141 -38.89 -9.28 11.68
#